data_AF-T1H2A0-F1
#
_entry.id   AF-T1H2A0-F1
#
_cell.length_a   1.000
_cell.length_b   1.000
_cell.length_c   1.000
_cell.angle_alpha   90.00
_cell.angle_beta   90.00
_cell.angle_gamma   90.00
#
_symmetry.space_group_name_H-M   'P 1'
#
loop_
_entity.id
_entity.type
_entity.pdbx_description
1 polymer ?
#
loop_
_entity_poly.entity_id
_entity_poly.type
_entity_poly.pdbx_seq_one_letter_code
_entity_poly.pdbx_strand_id
1 'polypeptide(L)'
;MLNLDILNEETYTKNDKTYKKLGFTEAYKEKVIKQRRTKAKKLRRSTRPIFKSYIHKVLRIVHPDLSISKKGINIMDSLVCDVFHRFSCQASKMSKISKRRTLTVQDFQSSTRLILPGDLGQHALLEGRKAVNNFMKSRKC
;
A
#
# COMPACT_ATOMS: atom_id res chain seq x y z
N MET A 1 14.59 36.39 -14.25
CA MET A 1 14.17 35.01 -13.92
C MET A 1 13.62 35.03 -12.50
N LEU A 2 12.30 35.16 -12.35
CA LEU A 2 11.67 35.15 -11.03
C LEU A 2 11.42 33.71 -10.60
N ASN A 3 12.01 33.35 -9.46
CA ASN A 3 11.93 32.06 -8.80
C ASN A 3 10.49 31.68 -8.49
N LEU A 4 10.09 30.49 -8.93
CA LEU A 4 8.75 29.92 -8.81
C LEU A 4 8.59 29.08 -7.53
N ASP A 5 9.22 29.51 -6.43
CA ASP A 5 9.08 28.88 -5.12
C ASP A 5 8.46 29.90 -4.18
N ILE A 6 7.14 29.79 -3.97
CA ILE A 6 6.35 30.15 -2.78
C ILE A 6 4.88 30.06 -3.23
N LEU A 7 4.27 28.88 -3.07
CA LEU A 7 2.83 28.78 -2.79
C LEU A 7 2.61 27.57 -1.88
N ASN A 8 2.65 27.91 -0.59
CA ASN A 8 2.32 27.16 0.60
C ASN A 8 1.02 26.31 0.45
N GLU A 9 1.02 25.08 0.98
CA GLU A 9 -0.06 24.09 0.84
C GLU A 9 -1.39 24.46 1.55
N GLU A 10 -1.40 25.47 2.43
CA GLU A 10 -2.53 25.71 3.35
C GLU A 10 -3.51 26.84 2.99
N THR A 11 -3.30 27.61 1.91
CA THR A 11 -4.10 28.85 1.69
C THR A 11 -5.23 28.73 0.67
N TYR A 12 -5.44 27.58 0.04
CA TYR A 12 -6.32 27.45 -1.13
C TYR A 12 -7.69 26.80 -0.86
N THR A 13 -8.14 26.75 0.40
CA THR A 13 -9.49 26.28 0.78
C THR A 13 -10.41 27.39 1.30
N LYS A 14 -9.90 28.61 1.50
CA LYS A 14 -10.69 29.76 1.94
C LYS A 14 -10.49 30.96 1.00
N ASN A 15 -11.39 31.12 0.03
CA ASN A 15 -11.92 32.40 -0.50
C ASN A 15 -12.20 32.30 -2.01
N ASP A 16 -13.48 32.19 -2.38
CA ASP A 16 -13.98 32.34 -3.76
C ASP A 16 -13.61 33.70 -4.38
N LYS A 17 -13.36 34.71 -3.53
CA LYS A 17 -13.13 36.10 -3.93
C LYS A 17 -11.76 36.36 -4.60
N THR A 18 -10.76 35.49 -4.40
CA THR A 18 -9.40 35.68 -4.95
C THR A 18 -9.33 35.34 -6.44
N TYR A 19 -10.14 34.39 -6.93
CA TYR A 19 -10.14 33.96 -8.34
C TYR A 19 -10.77 34.98 -9.29
N LYS A 20 -11.87 35.62 -8.86
CA LYS A 20 -12.47 36.75 -9.60
C LYS A 20 -11.57 37.98 -9.62
N LYS A 21 -10.85 38.27 -8.53
CA LYS A 21 -9.93 39.41 -8.42
C LYS A 21 -8.71 39.31 -9.36
N LEU A 22 -8.32 38.08 -9.73
CA LEU A 22 -7.23 37.79 -10.65
C LEU A 22 -7.71 37.58 -12.11
N GLY A 23 -8.98 37.85 -12.43
CA GLY A 23 -9.50 37.79 -13.80
C GLY A 23 -9.67 36.39 -14.39
N PHE A 24 -9.63 35.32 -13.58
CA PHE A 24 -9.77 33.95 -14.06
C PHE A 24 -11.24 33.51 -14.15
N THR A 25 -11.60 32.83 -15.24
CA THR A 25 -12.96 32.30 -15.47
C THR A 25 -13.22 31.02 -14.65
N GLU A 26 -14.50 30.73 -14.33
CA GLU A 26 -14.90 29.48 -13.63
C GLU A 26 -14.42 28.22 -14.38
N ALA A 27 -14.34 28.28 -15.71
CA ALA A 27 -13.78 27.21 -16.55
C ALA A 27 -12.28 26.93 -16.26
N TYR A 28 -11.50 27.94 -15.88
CA TYR A 28 -10.10 27.78 -15.47
C TYR A 28 -10.01 27.07 -14.11
N LYS A 29 -10.88 27.44 -13.16
CA LYS A 29 -10.98 26.81 -11.83
C LYS A 29 -11.30 25.32 -11.94
N GLU A 30 -12.28 24.95 -12.77
CA GLU A 30 -12.62 23.54 -13.03
C GLU A 30 -11.47 22.76 -13.67
N LYS A 31 -10.76 23.34 -14.64
CA LYS A 31 -9.60 22.72 -15.28
C LYS A 31 -8.48 22.43 -14.28
N VAL A 32 -8.16 23.38 -13.40
CA VAL A 32 -7.13 23.22 -12.35
C VAL A 32 -7.54 22.13 -11.35
N ILE A 33 -8.80 22.10 -10.91
CA ILE A 33 -9.33 21.05 -10.01
C ILE A 33 -9.26 19.67 -10.67
N LYS A 34 -9.65 19.56 -11.94
CA LYS A 34 -9.61 18.30 -12.71
C LYS A 34 -8.18 17.80 -12.89
N GLN A 35 -7.23 18.69 -13.21
CA GLN A 35 -5.80 18.36 -13.30
C GLN A 35 -5.19 17.94 -11.96
N ARG A 36 -5.55 18.59 -10.85
CA ARG A 36 -5.09 18.18 -9.51
C ARG A 36 -5.64 16.81 -9.11
N ARG A 37 -6.92 16.52 -9.41
CA ARG A 37 -7.54 15.21 -9.17
C ARG A 37 -6.86 14.10 -9.98
N THR A 38 -6.53 14.32 -11.25
CA THR A 38 -5.83 13.33 -12.07
C THR A 38 -4.38 13.11 -11.61
N LYS A 39 -3.66 14.19 -11.24
CA LYS A 39 -2.29 14.11 -10.70
C LYS A 39 -2.25 13.39 -9.35
N ALA A 40 -3.18 13.68 -8.43
CA ALA A 40 -3.32 12.97 -7.16
C ALA A 40 -3.65 11.48 -7.36
N LYS A 41 -4.53 11.16 -8.33
CA LYS A 41 -4.86 9.77 -8.70
C LYS A 41 -3.66 9.04 -9.32
N LYS A 42 -2.82 9.74 -10.08
CA LYS A 42 -1.58 9.20 -10.66
C LYS A 42 -0.51 8.96 -9.58
N LEU A 43 -0.35 9.89 -8.64
CA LEU A 43 0.58 9.75 -7.51
C LEU A 43 0.17 8.59 -6.59
N ARG A 44 -1.12 8.50 -6.21
CA ARG A 44 -1.66 7.38 -5.42
C ARG A 44 -1.51 6.01 -6.11
N ARG A 45 -1.55 5.98 -7.44
CA ARG A 45 -1.28 4.75 -8.22
C ARG A 45 0.21 4.37 -8.25
N SER A 46 1.11 5.34 -8.14
CA SER A 46 2.56 5.10 -8.14
C SER A 46 3.07 4.58 -6.79
N THR A 47 2.37 4.82 -5.68
CA THR A 47 2.82 4.46 -4.32
C THR A 47 2.29 3.09 -3.85
N ARG A 48 1.21 2.56 -4.44
CA ARG A 48 0.64 1.28 -4.01
C ARG A 48 1.46 0.12 -4.59
N PRO A 49 1.94 -0.83 -3.77
CA PRO A 49 2.57 -2.05 -4.27
C PRO A 49 1.56 -2.86 -5.11
N ILE A 50 2.02 -3.36 -6.27
CA ILE A 50 1.19 -4.13 -7.20
C ILE A 50 1.63 -5.59 -7.14
N PHE A 51 0.72 -6.50 -6.76
CA PHE A 51 1.00 -7.92 -6.56
C PHE A 51 0.54 -8.82 -7.71
N LYS A 52 -0.02 -8.25 -8.77
CA LYS A 52 -0.66 -8.97 -9.89
C LYS A 52 0.22 -10.05 -10.52
N SER A 53 1.49 -9.75 -10.77
CA SER A 53 2.42 -10.71 -11.37
C SER A 53 2.69 -11.90 -10.46
N TYR A 54 2.79 -11.68 -9.14
CA TYR A 54 2.99 -12.73 -8.15
C TYR A 54 1.74 -13.60 -8.00
N ILE A 55 0.55 -13.00 -8.02
CA ILE A 55 -0.71 -13.74 -7.98
C ILE A 55 -0.78 -14.74 -9.14
N HIS A 56 -0.38 -14.33 -10.35
CA HIS A 56 -0.28 -15.24 -11.50
C HIS A 56 0.76 -16.35 -11.31
N LYS A 57 1.94 -16.02 -10.80
CA LYS A 57 3.02 -17.00 -10.57
C LYS A 57 2.59 -18.06 -9.56
N VAL A 58 1.98 -17.65 -8.44
CA VAL A 58 1.49 -18.58 -7.42
C VAL A 58 0.36 -19.45 -7.96
N LEU A 59 -0.58 -18.88 -8.73
CA LEU A 59 -1.66 -19.67 -9.33
C LEU A 59 -1.12 -20.78 -10.22
N ARG A 60 -0.11 -20.51 -11.06
CA ARG A 60 0.49 -21.53 -11.93
C ARG A 60 1.24 -22.62 -11.17
N ILE A 61 1.81 -22.31 -10.01
CA ILE A 61 2.49 -23.31 -9.16
C ILE A 61 1.47 -24.26 -8.54
N VAL A 62 0.29 -23.75 -8.14
CA VAL A 62 -0.74 -24.56 -7.46
C VAL A 62 -1.66 -25.28 -8.46
N HIS A 63 -2.05 -24.61 -9.54
CA HIS A 63 -2.94 -25.13 -10.58
C HIS A 63 -2.48 -24.67 -11.98
N PRO A 64 -1.64 -25.47 -12.67
CA PRO A 64 -1.10 -25.12 -13.98
C PRO A 64 -2.14 -24.86 -15.07
N ASP A 65 -3.27 -25.58 -15.02
CA ASP A 65 -4.30 -25.54 -16.09
C ASP A 65 -5.36 -24.44 -15.88
N LEU A 66 -5.32 -23.74 -14.75
CA LEU A 66 -6.30 -22.71 -14.42
C LEU A 66 -5.80 -21.31 -14.79
N SER A 67 -6.74 -20.46 -15.18
CA SER A 67 -6.50 -19.03 -15.40
C SER A 67 -7.53 -18.19 -14.66
N ILE A 68 -7.15 -16.96 -14.32
CA ILE A 68 -7.99 -16.02 -13.57
C ILE A 68 -8.26 -14.77 -14.41
N SER A 69 -9.50 -14.28 -14.37
CA SER A 69 -9.89 -13.10 -15.11
C SER A 69 -9.18 -11.83 -14.61
N LYS A 70 -9.04 -10.83 -15.49
CA LYS A 70 -8.47 -9.51 -15.14
C LYS A 70 -9.18 -8.85 -13.96
N LYS A 71 -10.51 -9.03 -13.86
CA LYS A 71 -11.31 -8.54 -12.73
C LYS A 71 -10.97 -9.29 -11.44
N GLY A 72 -10.86 -10.62 -11.49
CA GLY A 72 -10.47 -11.45 -10.36
C GLY A 72 -9.08 -11.08 -9.81
N ILE A 73 -8.11 -10.86 -10.69
CA ILE A 73 -6.76 -10.42 -10.30
C ILE A 73 -6.80 -9.08 -9.57
N ASN A 74 -7.61 -8.12 -10.01
CA ASN A 74 -7.72 -6.81 -9.34
C ASN A 74 -8.33 -6.94 -7.93
N ILE A 75 -9.28 -7.86 -7.73
CA ILE A 75 -9.86 -8.16 -6.42
C ILE A 75 -8.78 -8.77 -5.52
N MET A 76 -8.06 -9.78 -6.01
CA MET A 76 -6.96 -10.42 -5.27
C MET A 76 -5.84 -9.44 -4.91
N ASP A 77 -5.43 -8.56 -5.84
CA ASP A 77 -4.42 -7.52 -5.60
C ASP A 77 -4.84 -6.57 -4.46
N SER A 78 -6.14 -6.24 -4.41
CA SER A 78 -6.71 -5.40 -3.35
C SER A 78 -6.77 -6.13 -2.02
N LEU A 79 -7.13 -7.42 -2.02
CA LEU A 79 -7.13 -8.29 -0.86
C LEU A 79 -5.74 -8.39 -0.23
N VAL A 80 -4.70 -8.66 -1.04
CA VAL A 80 -3.32 -8.76 -0.54
C VAL A 80 -2.86 -7.44 0.07
N CYS A 81 -3.18 -6.32 -0.57
CA CYS A 81 -2.87 -5.00 -0.02
C CYS A 81 -3.55 -4.74 1.33
N ASP A 82 -4.82 -5.11 1.48
CA ASP A 82 -5.57 -4.92 2.73
C ASP A 82 -4.98 -5.76 3.87
N VAL A 83 -4.74 -7.04 3.60
CA VAL A 83 -4.10 -7.94 4.56
C VAL A 83 -2.72 -7.43 4.96
N PHE A 84 -1.88 -7.03 4.00
CA PHE A 84 -0.56 -6.45 4.27
C PHE A 84 -0.63 -5.20 5.16
N HIS A 85 -1.61 -4.32 4.92
CA HIS A 85 -1.79 -3.12 5.74
C HIS A 85 -2.20 -3.48 7.17
N ARG A 86 -3.11 -4.46 7.34
CA ARG A 86 -3.50 -4.98 8.66
C ARG A 86 -2.29 -5.54 9.41
N PHE A 87 -1.46 -6.34 8.75
CA PHE A 87 -0.21 -6.86 9.32
C PHE A 87 0.77 -5.77 9.73
N SER A 88 1.04 -4.81 8.84
CA SER A 88 1.98 -3.73 9.10
C SER A 88 1.55 -2.87 10.29
N CYS A 89 0.25 -2.56 10.38
CA CYS A 89 -0.32 -1.80 11.49
C CYS A 89 -0.19 -2.55 12.83
N GLN A 90 -0.51 -3.85 12.84
CA GLN A 90 -0.38 -4.65 14.06
C GLN A 90 1.08 -4.87 14.48
N ALA A 91 1.98 -5.12 13.54
CA ALA A 91 3.41 -5.28 13.84
C ALA A 91 4.01 -3.99 14.41
N SER A 92 3.61 -2.84 13.88
CA SER A 92 3.99 -1.53 14.44
C SER A 92 3.53 -1.38 15.89
N LYS A 93 2.30 -1.77 16.20
CA LYS A 93 1.78 -1.77 17.58
C LYS A 93 2.58 -2.73 18.47
N MET A 94 2.89 -3.93 18.00
CA MET A 94 3.65 -4.94 18.74
C MET A 94 5.07 -4.44 19.11
N SER A 95 5.74 -3.77 18.17
CA SER A 95 7.05 -3.15 18.42
C SER A 95 6.97 -2.04 19.46
N LYS A 96 5.92 -1.22 19.42
CA LYS A 96 5.68 -0.15 20.42
C LYS A 96 5.41 -0.72 21.81
N ILE A 97 4.61 -1.78 21.92
CA ILE A 97 4.37 -2.49 23.19
C ILE A 97 5.69 -3.01 23.77
N SER A 98 6.53 -3.59 22.90
CA SER A 98 7.84 -4.09 23.28
C SER A 98 8.89 -2.99 23.51
N LYS A 99 8.53 -1.71 23.39
CA LYS A 99 9.42 -0.52 23.50
C LYS A 99 10.61 -0.54 22.52
N ARG A 100 10.44 -1.18 21.36
CA ARG A 100 11.47 -1.26 20.31
C ARG A 100 11.14 -0.31 19.16
N ARG A 101 12.18 0.24 18.54
CA ARG A 101 12.08 1.09 17.35
C ARG A 101 12.17 0.30 16.04
N THR A 102 12.61 -0.94 16.10
CA THR A 102 12.84 -1.82 14.94
C THR A 102 11.83 -2.96 14.92
N LEU A 103 11.18 -3.16 13.78
CA LEU A 103 10.30 -4.31 13.55
C LEU A 103 11.12 -5.59 13.42
N THR A 104 10.69 -6.64 14.10
CA THR A 104 11.35 -7.95 14.13
C THR A 104 10.42 -9.07 13.68
N VAL A 105 11.00 -10.24 13.38
CA VAL A 105 10.23 -11.45 13.01
C VAL A 105 9.20 -11.81 14.09
N GLN A 106 9.54 -11.59 15.37
CA GLN A 106 8.63 -11.83 16.49
C GLN A 106 7.38 -10.92 16.45
N ASP A 107 7.53 -9.67 15.99
CA ASP A 107 6.39 -8.75 15.89
C ASP A 107 5.38 -9.25 14.86
N PHE A 108 5.87 -9.75 13.72
CA PHE A 108 5.03 -10.34 12.69
C PHE A 108 4.43 -11.67 13.13
N GLN A 109 5.19 -12.53 13.81
CA GLN A 109 4.70 -13.79 14.36
C GLN A 109 3.52 -13.58 15.33
N SER A 110 3.66 -12.63 16.26
CA SER A 110 2.58 -12.29 17.19
C SER A 110 1.40 -11.63 16.47
N SER A 111 1.67 -10.75 15.50
CA SER A 111 0.62 -10.12 14.68
C SER A 111 -0.18 -11.14 13.86
N THR A 112 0.46 -12.20 13.35
CA THR A 112 -0.23 -13.29 12.62
C THR A 112 -1.26 -13.99 13.48
N ARG A 113 -0.92 -14.28 14.75
CA ARG A 113 -1.86 -14.90 15.70
C ARG A 113 -3.06 -13.99 16.02
N LEU A 114 -2.89 -12.67 15.95
CA LEU A 114 -3.95 -11.70 16.20
C LEU A 114 -4.85 -11.47 14.99
N ILE A 115 -4.32 -11.58 13.77
CA ILE A 115 -5.05 -11.23 12.54
C ILE A 115 -5.78 -12.43 11.94
N LEU A 116 -5.18 -13.61 11.99
CA LEU A 116 -5.69 -14.82 11.34
C LEU A 116 -6.26 -15.79 12.38
N PRO A 117 -7.53 -16.22 12.24
CA PRO A 117 -8.15 -17.18 13.16
C PRO A 117 -7.75 -18.63 12.85
N GLY A 118 -7.84 -19.50 13.86
CA GLY A 118 -7.80 -20.95 13.72
C GLY A 118 -6.58 -21.50 12.98
N ASP A 119 -6.82 -22.53 12.18
CA ASP A 119 -5.77 -23.27 11.45
C ASP A 119 -5.04 -22.41 10.41
N LEU A 120 -5.73 -21.42 9.83
CA LEU A 120 -5.14 -20.49 8.88
C LEU A 120 -3.95 -19.73 9.50
N GLY A 121 -4.09 -19.32 10.76
CA GLY A 121 -3.00 -18.66 11.49
C GLY A 121 -1.79 -19.59 11.70
N GLN A 122 -2.03 -20.87 11.97
CA GLN A 122 -0.95 -21.84 12.17
C GLN A 122 -0.20 -22.12 10.86
N HIS A 123 -0.90 -22.35 9.76
CA HIS A 123 -0.27 -22.55 8.46
C HIS A 123 0.53 -21.31 8.03
N ALA A 124 -0.02 -20.11 8.20
CA ALA A 124 0.69 -18.87 7.90
C ALA A 124 1.99 -18.72 8.71
N LEU A 125 1.99 -19.14 9.98
CA LEU A 125 3.18 -19.14 10.82
C LEU A 125 4.24 -20.15 10.35
N LEU A 126 3.82 -21.36 9.97
CA LEU A 126 4.73 -22.39 9.47
C LEU A 126 5.40 -21.94 8.17
N GLU A 127 4.62 -21.43 7.21
CA GLU A 127 5.14 -20.92 5.95
C GLU A 127 6.06 -19.69 6.17
N GLY A 128 5.69 -18.79 7.08
CA GLY A 128 6.52 -17.65 7.45
C GLY A 128 7.88 -18.06 8.00
N ARG A 129 7.92 -19.03 8.93
CA ARG A 129 9.18 -19.57 9.50
C ARG A 129 10.03 -20.25 8.43
N LYS A 130 9.41 -21.03 7.55
CA LYS A 130 10.08 -21.69 6.43
C LYS A 130 10.76 -20.68 5.52
N ALA A 131 10.07 -19.59 5.17
CA ALA A 131 10.63 -18.51 4.36
C ALA A 131 11.84 -17.85 5.02
N VAL A 132 11.76 -17.54 6.33
CA VAL A 132 12.89 -16.95 7.08
C VAL A 132 14.09 -17.91 7.11
N ASN A 133 13.86 -19.19 7.37
CA ASN A 133 14.93 -20.19 7.39
C ASN A 133 15.61 -20.31 6.02
N ASN A 134 14.83 -20.36 4.94
CA ASN A 134 15.38 -20.42 3.58
C ASN A 134 16.23 -19.19 3.26
N PHE A 135 15.78 -18.00 3.65
CA PHE A 135 16.54 -16.76 3.48
C PHE A 135 17.86 -16.74 4.29
N MET A 136 17.84 -17.30 5.51
CA MET A 136 19.06 -17.44 6.32
C MET A 136 20.04 -18.46 5.72
N LYS A 137 19.52 -19.57 5.16
CA LYS A 137 20.36 -20.57 4.47
C LYS A 137 21.04 -19.99 3.24
N SER A 138 20.31 -19.25 2.40
CA SER A 138 20.88 -18.64 1.19
C SER A 138 21.91 -17.54 1.47
N ARG A 139 22.00 -17.02 2.71
CA ARG A 139 23.00 -16.03 3.11
C ARG A 139 24.31 -16.63 3.62
N LYS A 140 24.39 -17.94 3.86
CA LYS A 140 25.66 -18.60 4.20
C LYS A 140 26.49 -18.73 2.92
N CYS A 141 27.55 -17.94 2.83
CA CYS A 141 28.67 -18.16 1.91
C CYS A 141 29.38 -19.47 2.25
#